data_AF-A0A369K3F5-F1
#
_entry.id   AF-A0A369K3F5-F1
#
_cell.length_a   1.000
_cell.length_b   1.000
_cell.length_c   1.000
_cell.angle_alpha   90.00
_cell.angle_beta   90.00
_cell.angle_gamma   90.00
#
_symmetry.space_group_name_H-M   'P 1'
#
loop_
_entity.id
_entity.type
_entity.pdbx_description
1 polymer ?
#
loop_
_entity_poly.entity_id
_entity_poly.type
_entity_poly.pdbx_seq_one_letter_code
_entity_poly.pdbx_strand_id
1 'polypeptide(L)'
;MLSLFQLSVLSFLFISVVANNGEATFYDPGLGACGTQNTSGDLIAAVAQEFFDSYPGATSNPNTNPICNKRITVNYQGRSVTVAITDRCPGCKGKYDLDLSPAAFDHLADRSVGRLHEAQWDFADEHRRRAEFIVKNTFTGRDVFSGRDARRMARRRRSEMHIRRMS
;
A
#
# COMPACT_ATOMS: atom_id res chain seq x y z
N MET A 1 21.90 43.14 -3.40
CA MET A 1 21.88 42.21 -4.55
C MET A 1 23.05 41.24 -4.41
N LEU A 2 22.75 40.00 -4.03
CA LEU A 2 23.55 38.76 -4.06
C LEU A 2 22.55 37.69 -3.55
N SER A 3 21.65 37.20 -4.40
CA SER A 3 21.82 36.20 -5.47
C SER A 3 21.79 34.76 -4.92
N LEU A 4 20.64 34.09 -5.15
CA LEU A 4 20.51 32.67 -5.49
C LEU A 4 21.32 31.63 -4.68
N PHE A 5 21.43 31.77 -3.37
CA PHE A 5 21.62 30.59 -2.48
C PHE A 5 20.26 29.99 -2.06
N GLN A 6 19.32 29.94 -3.01
CA GLN A 6 18.25 28.93 -3.05
C GLN A 6 18.84 27.55 -3.39
N LEU A 7 19.93 27.15 -2.74
CA LEU A 7 20.48 25.80 -2.85
C LEU A 7 19.92 24.97 -1.70
N SER A 8 18.71 24.48 -1.96
CA SER A 8 18.51 23.04 -2.10
C SER A 8 18.83 22.14 -0.90
N VAL A 9 18.56 22.58 0.34
CA VAL A 9 18.09 21.65 1.38
C VAL A 9 16.58 21.41 1.23
N LEU A 10 16.15 21.12 -0.01
CA LEU A 10 15.12 20.12 -0.23
C LEU A 10 15.78 18.78 0.10
N SER A 11 16.05 18.56 1.39
CA SER A 11 16.23 17.23 1.92
C SER A 11 14.89 16.54 1.72
N PHE A 12 14.69 16.00 0.52
CA PHE A 12 13.77 14.91 0.31
C PHE A 12 14.21 13.85 1.30
N LEU A 13 13.50 13.78 2.42
CA LEU A 13 13.38 12.58 3.21
C LEU A 13 12.89 11.53 2.20
N PHE A 14 13.83 10.85 1.54
CA PHE A 14 13.58 9.54 0.99
C PHE A 14 13.29 8.68 2.20
N ILE A 15 12.02 8.70 2.63
CA ILE A 15 11.47 7.70 3.51
C ILE A 15 11.69 6.41 2.72
N SER A 16 12.76 5.71 3.05
CA SER A 16 13.01 4.37 2.56
C SER A 16 11.93 3.53 3.21
N VAL A 17 10.79 3.43 2.53
CA VAL A 17 9.83 2.38 2.81
C VAL A 17 10.61 1.10 2.55
N VAL A 18 10.80 0.31 3.60
CA VAL A 18 11.40 -1.03 3.49
C VAL A 18 10.41 -1.88 2.70
N ALA A 19 10.50 -1.83 1.38
CA ALA A 19 9.70 -2.61 0.47
C ALA A 19 10.34 -3.97 0.24
N ASN A 20 9.53 -5.01 0.17
CA ASN A 20 9.99 -6.31 -0.30
C ASN A 20 10.29 -6.20 -1.79
N ASN A 21 11.48 -6.60 -2.22
CA ASN A 21 11.92 -6.53 -3.62
C ASN A 21 12.07 -7.95 -4.17
N GLY A 22 11.42 -8.22 -5.30
CA GLY A 22 11.48 -9.49 -6.00
C GLY A 22 11.06 -9.35 -7.46
N GLU A 23 10.75 -10.47 -8.10
CA GLU A 23 10.19 -10.51 -9.45
C GLU A 23 8.67 -10.68 -9.40
N ALA A 24 7.96 -10.13 -10.39
CA ALA A 24 6.53 -10.37 -10.56
C ALA A 24 6.23 -10.98 -11.93
N THR A 25 5.49 -12.08 -11.95
CA THR A 25 4.92 -12.71 -13.15
C THR A 25 3.40 -12.70 -13.08
N PHE A 26 2.73 -13.43 -13.99
CA PHE A 26 1.31 -13.69 -13.89
C PHE A 26 0.97 -15.15 -14.21
N TYR A 27 -0.17 -15.61 -13.68
CA TYR A 27 -0.73 -16.94 -13.88
C TYR A 27 -2.24 -16.87 -14.10
N ASP A 28 -2.84 -17.95 -14.60
CA ASP A 28 -4.30 -18.08 -14.68
C ASP A 28 -4.86 -18.62 -13.35
N PRO A 29 -5.64 -17.82 -12.59
CA PRO A 29 -6.07 -18.22 -11.25
C PRO A 29 -7.13 -19.31 -11.22
N GLY A 30 -7.12 -20.05 -10.11
CA GLY A 30 -8.11 -21.06 -9.77
C GLY A 30 -8.37 -21.12 -8.27
N LEU A 31 -8.43 -22.34 -7.71
CA LEU A 31 -8.49 -22.53 -6.26
C LEU A 31 -7.09 -22.28 -5.66
N GLY A 32 -6.95 -21.19 -4.91
CA GLY A 32 -5.68 -20.84 -4.28
C GLY A 32 -5.45 -21.57 -2.94
N ALA A 33 -4.21 -21.56 -2.48
CA ALA A 33 -3.77 -22.14 -1.21
C ALA A 33 -4.44 -21.53 0.03
N CYS A 34 -5.06 -20.35 -0.09
CA CYS A 34 -5.89 -19.78 0.97
C CYS A 34 -7.32 -20.36 1.02
N GLY A 35 -7.66 -21.29 0.12
CA GLY A 35 -8.99 -21.93 0.05
C GLY A 35 -10.04 -21.11 -0.71
N THR A 36 -9.64 -20.06 -1.40
CA THR A 36 -10.55 -19.19 -2.17
C THR A 36 -10.44 -19.49 -3.66
N GLN A 37 -11.58 -19.64 -4.34
CA GLN A 37 -11.65 -19.70 -5.79
C GLN A 37 -11.54 -18.29 -6.38
N ASN A 38 -10.57 -18.08 -7.26
CA ASN A 38 -10.35 -16.81 -7.96
C ASN A 38 -10.39 -17.02 -9.47
N THR A 39 -10.46 -15.89 -10.19
CA THR A 39 -10.51 -15.80 -11.64
C THR A 39 -9.45 -14.82 -12.15
N SER A 40 -9.21 -14.81 -13.46
CA SER A 40 -8.25 -13.91 -14.08
C SER A 40 -8.61 -12.41 -13.94
N GLY A 41 -9.86 -12.10 -13.62
CA GLY A 41 -10.35 -10.73 -13.44
C GLY A 41 -10.16 -10.18 -12.02
N ASP A 42 -9.86 -11.04 -11.05
CA ASP A 42 -9.68 -10.62 -9.66
C ASP A 42 -8.33 -9.96 -9.45
N LEU A 43 -8.22 -8.98 -8.54
CA LEU A 43 -6.95 -8.35 -8.19
C LEU A 43 -6.28 -9.12 -7.04
N ILE A 44 -5.55 -10.17 -7.39
CA ILE A 44 -4.93 -11.08 -6.43
C ILE A 44 -3.47 -11.37 -6.77
N ALA A 45 -2.76 -11.96 -5.81
CA ALA A 45 -1.42 -12.49 -5.99
C ALA A 45 -1.23 -13.82 -5.25
N ALA A 46 -0.41 -14.68 -5.83
CA ALA A 46 0.30 -15.72 -5.13
C ALA A 46 1.64 -15.15 -4.64
N VAL A 47 1.97 -15.35 -3.36
CA VAL A 47 3.31 -15.02 -2.84
C VAL A 47 4.21 -16.24 -2.91
N ALA A 48 5.52 -16.03 -3.05
CA ALA A 48 6.48 -17.13 -3.06
C ALA A 48 6.31 -18.08 -1.87
N GLN A 49 6.46 -19.38 -2.12
CA GLN A 49 6.33 -20.43 -1.11
C GLN A 49 7.18 -20.18 0.13
N GLU A 50 8.43 -19.72 -0.04
CA GLU A 50 9.30 -19.43 1.10
C GLU A 50 8.69 -18.37 2.03
N PHE A 51 8.12 -17.29 1.49
CA PHE A 51 7.47 -16.26 2.29
C PHE A 51 6.15 -16.72 2.88
N PHE A 52 5.34 -17.45 2.10
CA PHE A 52 4.06 -18.00 2.57
C PHE A 52 4.28 -18.93 3.77
N ASP A 53 5.19 -19.90 3.64
CA ASP A 53 5.41 -20.96 4.64
C ASP A 53 6.16 -20.44 5.87
N SER A 54 6.99 -19.40 5.72
CA SER A 54 7.70 -18.75 6.84
C SER A 54 6.89 -17.64 7.53
N TYR A 55 5.68 -17.34 7.05
CA TYR A 55 4.88 -16.26 7.61
C TYR A 55 4.52 -16.53 9.08
N PRO A 56 4.62 -15.52 9.98
CA PRO A 56 4.31 -15.72 11.40
C PRO A 56 2.90 -16.28 11.62
N GLY A 57 2.84 -17.43 12.27
CA GLY A 57 1.59 -18.15 12.56
C GLY A 57 1.10 -19.06 11.42
N ALA A 58 1.91 -19.28 10.38
CA ALA A 58 1.63 -20.31 9.39
C ALA A 58 1.51 -21.69 10.06
N THR A 59 0.56 -22.49 9.58
CA THR A 59 0.29 -23.85 10.08
C THR A 59 0.40 -24.86 8.94
N SER A 60 0.26 -26.15 9.25
CA SER A 60 0.22 -27.20 8.22
C SER A 60 -0.97 -27.08 7.27
N ASN A 61 -2.06 -26.42 7.69
CA ASN A 61 -3.18 -26.10 6.81
C ASN A 61 -2.93 -24.75 6.12
N PRO A 62 -2.67 -24.71 4.80
CA PRO A 62 -2.39 -23.46 4.10
C PRO A 62 -3.61 -22.53 4.05
N ASN A 63 -4.82 -23.08 4.10
CA ASN A 63 -6.06 -22.29 4.06
C ASN A 63 -6.22 -21.38 5.28
N THR A 64 -5.53 -21.70 6.38
CA THR A 64 -5.56 -20.92 7.63
C THR A 64 -4.29 -20.11 7.84
N ASN A 65 -3.44 -19.95 6.82
CA ASN A 65 -2.25 -19.12 6.93
C ASN A 65 -2.65 -17.66 7.24
N PRO A 66 -2.12 -17.02 8.30
CA PRO A 66 -2.49 -15.65 8.66
C PRO A 66 -2.20 -14.60 7.58
N ILE A 67 -1.38 -14.91 6.57
CA ILE A 67 -1.15 -14.03 5.43
C ILE A 67 -2.35 -13.94 4.47
N CYS A 68 -3.21 -14.96 4.47
CA CYS A 68 -4.34 -15.04 3.56
C CYS A 68 -5.30 -13.86 3.71
N ASN A 69 -5.77 -13.33 2.57
CA ASN A 69 -6.63 -12.16 2.44
C ASN A 69 -6.01 -10.83 2.90
N LYS A 70 -4.74 -10.81 3.33
CA LYS A 70 -4.02 -9.55 3.51
C LYS A 70 -3.83 -8.88 2.15
N ARG A 71 -3.77 -7.56 2.18
CA ARG A 71 -3.59 -6.75 0.98
C ARG A 71 -2.17 -6.21 0.92
N ILE A 72 -1.57 -6.29 -0.26
CA ILE A 72 -0.27 -5.70 -0.56
C ILE A 72 -0.42 -4.70 -1.70
N THR A 73 0.39 -3.65 -1.68
CA THR A 73 0.53 -2.72 -2.80
C THR A 73 1.82 -3.05 -3.52
N VAL A 74 1.69 -3.46 -4.78
CA VAL A 74 2.81 -3.75 -5.68
C VAL A 74 3.10 -2.50 -6.49
N ASN A 75 4.38 -2.18 -6.65
CA ASN A 75 4.89 -1.03 -7.38
C ASN A 75 5.92 -1.49 -8.40
N TYR A 76 5.81 -0.98 -9.62
CA TYR A 76 6.76 -1.24 -10.70
C TYR A 76 6.82 -0.03 -11.64
N GLN A 77 8.02 0.52 -11.86
CA GLN A 77 8.26 1.64 -12.78
C GLN A 77 7.27 2.82 -12.66
N GLY A 78 6.92 3.20 -11.42
CA GLY A 78 5.99 4.31 -11.13
C GLY A 78 4.51 3.98 -11.24
N ARG A 79 4.16 2.74 -11.58
CA ARG A 79 2.78 2.20 -11.53
C ARG A 79 2.57 1.37 -10.28
N SER A 80 1.33 1.29 -9.82
CA SER A 80 0.99 0.51 -8.63
C SER A 80 -0.38 -0.14 -8.70
N VAL A 81 -0.53 -1.25 -7.98
CA VAL A 81 -1.79 -1.99 -7.83
C VAL A 81 -1.86 -2.58 -6.44
N THR A 82 -3.05 -2.53 -5.81
CA THR A 82 -3.29 -3.21 -4.54
C THR A 82 -4.05 -4.51 -4.78
N VAL A 83 -3.46 -5.62 -4.34
CA VAL A 83 -3.97 -6.98 -4.55
C VAL A 83 -4.17 -7.70 -3.21
N ALA A 84 -5.04 -8.71 -3.19
CA ALA A 84 -5.18 -9.62 -2.06
C ALA A 84 -4.26 -10.83 -2.23
N ILE A 85 -3.61 -11.27 -1.16
CA ILE A 85 -2.85 -12.53 -1.14
C ILE A 85 -3.84 -13.67 -0.95
N THR A 86 -4.02 -14.49 -1.99
CA THR A 86 -4.98 -15.60 -1.97
C THR A 86 -4.34 -16.95 -2.29
N ASP A 87 -3.06 -16.96 -2.62
CA ASP A 87 -2.38 -18.16 -3.06
C ASP A 87 -0.90 -18.18 -2.67
N ARG A 88 -0.29 -19.36 -2.83
CA ARG A 88 1.10 -19.69 -2.63
C ARG A 88 1.70 -20.08 -3.98
N CYS A 89 2.88 -19.57 -4.30
CA CYS A 89 3.60 -19.86 -5.53
C CYS A 89 4.81 -20.79 -5.26
N PRO A 90 4.71 -22.10 -5.53
CA PRO A 90 5.84 -23.04 -5.39
C PRO A 90 6.93 -22.84 -6.46
N GLY A 91 6.57 -22.26 -7.61
CA GLY A 91 7.48 -22.05 -8.74
C GLY A 91 8.39 -20.82 -8.60
N CYS A 92 8.00 -19.87 -7.75
CA CYS A 92 8.70 -18.63 -7.47
C CYS A 92 10.08 -18.91 -6.85
N LYS A 93 11.11 -18.19 -7.29
CA LYS A 93 12.52 -18.52 -6.96
C LYS A 93 13.05 -17.64 -5.84
N GLY A 94 12.73 -16.35 -5.89
CA GLY A 94 13.01 -15.40 -4.83
C GLY A 94 11.96 -15.44 -3.74
N LYS A 95 12.41 -15.24 -2.49
CA LYS A 95 11.54 -15.15 -1.32
C LYS A 95 10.41 -14.13 -1.48
N TYR A 96 10.67 -13.02 -2.15
CA TYR A 96 9.70 -11.92 -2.29
C TYR A 96 9.06 -11.86 -3.68
N ASP A 97 9.22 -12.89 -4.48
CA ASP A 97 8.58 -12.98 -5.79
C ASP A 97 7.06 -13.08 -5.65
N LEU A 98 6.36 -12.56 -6.66
CA LEU A 98 4.92 -12.57 -6.78
C LEU A 98 4.50 -13.24 -8.10
N ASP A 99 3.38 -13.95 -8.06
CA ASP A 99 2.66 -14.37 -9.26
C ASP A 99 1.28 -13.73 -9.24
N LEU A 100 1.07 -12.72 -10.09
CA LEU A 100 -0.12 -11.89 -10.10
C LEU A 100 -1.24 -12.53 -10.93
N SER A 101 -2.49 -12.18 -10.65
CA SER A 101 -3.53 -12.42 -11.67
C SER A 101 -3.27 -11.57 -12.93
N PRO A 102 -3.82 -11.94 -14.09
CA PRO A 102 -3.62 -11.18 -15.31
C PRO A 102 -4.19 -9.75 -15.20
N ALA A 103 -5.36 -9.58 -14.55
CA ALA A 103 -5.91 -8.26 -14.29
C ALA A 103 -5.00 -7.40 -13.40
N ALA A 104 -4.36 -7.97 -12.37
CA ALA A 104 -3.42 -7.24 -11.53
C ALA A 104 -2.14 -6.85 -12.28
N PHE A 105 -1.61 -7.76 -13.10
CA PHE A 105 -0.41 -7.51 -13.90
C PHE A 105 -0.62 -6.37 -14.90
N ASP A 106 -1.80 -6.30 -15.55
CA ASP A 106 -2.14 -5.27 -16.54
C ASP A 106 -2.09 -3.84 -15.99
N HIS A 107 -2.24 -3.66 -14.67
CA HIS A 107 -2.06 -2.37 -14.03
C HIS A 107 -0.59 -1.91 -14.00
N LEU A 108 0.35 -2.86 -14.00
CA LEU A 108 1.78 -2.61 -13.87
C LEU A 108 2.48 -2.57 -15.23
N ALA A 109 2.16 -3.48 -16.14
CA ALA A 109 2.81 -3.60 -17.44
C ALA A 109 1.94 -4.36 -18.46
N ASP A 110 2.31 -4.31 -19.73
CA ASP A 110 1.73 -5.17 -20.76
C ASP A 110 2.20 -6.63 -20.55
N ARG A 111 1.31 -7.60 -20.69
CA ARG A 111 1.62 -9.03 -20.45
C ARG A 111 2.72 -9.58 -21.36
N SER A 112 2.97 -8.97 -22.52
CA SER A 112 4.08 -9.34 -23.40
C SER A 112 5.46 -9.17 -22.76
N VAL A 113 5.57 -8.35 -21.70
CA VAL A 113 6.79 -8.24 -20.89
C VAL A 113 7.07 -9.56 -20.15
N GLY A 114 6.03 -10.27 -19.72
CA GLY A 114 6.10 -11.59 -19.07
C GLY A 114 6.59 -11.57 -17.63
N ARG A 115 7.70 -10.88 -17.34
CA ARG A 115 8.37 -10.85 -16.04
C ARG A 115 8.85 -9.45 -15.71
N LEU A 116 8.46 -8.96 -14.53
CA LEU A 116 8.84 -7.66 -14.00
C LEU A 116 9.96 -7.87 -12.99
N HIS A 117 11.19 -7.50 -13.36
CA HIS A 117 12.32 -7.51 -12.44
C HIS A 117 12.28 -6.28 -11.53
N GLU A 118 12.68 -6.43 -10.26
CA GLU A 118 12.69 -5.34 -9.26
C GLU A 118 11.31 -4.78 -8.93
N ALA A 119 10.27 -5.63 -8.97
CA ALA A 119 8.97 -5.29 -8.43
C ALA A 119 9.05 -5.14 -6.91
N GLN A 120 8.44 -4.08 -6.38
CA GLN A 120 8.49 -3.73 -4.97
C GLN A 120 7.10 -3.84 -4.35
N TRP A 121 6.96 -4.42 -3.17
CA TRP A 121 5.66 -4.51 -2.53
C TRP A 121 5.71 -4.46 -1.00
N ASP A 122 4.61 -3.98 -0.44
CA ASP A 122 4.42 -3.74 0.98
C ASP A 122 2.98 -4.03 1.39
N PHE A 123 2.77 -4.35 2.67
CA PHE A 123 1.43 -4.49 3.22
C PHE A 123 0.66 -3.16 3.21
N ALA A 124 -0.54 -3.17 2.64
CA ALA A 124 -1.35 -1.97 2.43
C ALA A 124 -1.82 -1.33 3.76
N ASP A 125 -1.98 -2.12 4.83
CA ASP A 125 -2.38 -1.62 6.15
C ASP A 125 -1.25 -0.88 6.88
N GLU A 126 0.01 -1.23 6.63
CA GLU A 126 1.16 -0.50 7.16
C GLU A 126 1.25 0.92 6.60
N HIS A 127 1.00 1.10 5.30
CA HIS A 127 0.95 2.43 4.69
C HIS A 127 -0.15 3.30 5.28
N ARG A 128 -1.35 2.74 5.52
CA ARG A 128 -2.44 3.48 6.15
C ARG A 128 -2.07 3.92 7.56
N ARG A 129 -1.50 3.02 8.37
CA ARG A 129 -1.11 3.35 9.76
C ARG A 129 0.02 4.38 9.81
N ARG A 130 1.02 4.28 8.93
CA ARG A 130 2.10 5.29 8.83
C ARG A 130 1.57 6.64 8.36
N ALA A 131 0.71 6.67 7.33
CA ALA A 131 0.10 7.89 6.86
C ALA A 131 -0.79 8.54 7.94
N GLU A 132 -1.62 7.76 8.63
CA GLU A 132 -2.41 8.25 9.76
C GLU A 132 -1.55 8.77 10.90
N PHE A 133 -0.44 8.09 11.23
CA PHE A 133 0.49 8.55 12.25
C PHE A 133 1.17 9.86 11.85
N ILE A 134 1.64 9.97 10.61
CA ILE A 134 2.22 11.21 10.07
C ILE A 134 1.19 12.34 10.11
N VAL A 135 -0.02 12.14 9.58
CA VAL A 135 -1.07 13.18 9.58
C VAL A 135 -1.39 13.63 11.00
N LYS A 136 -1.58 12.68 11.93
CA LYS A 136 -1.83 13.01 13.34
C LYS A 136 -0.67 13.78 13.94
N ASN A 137 0.57 13.35 13.71
CA ASN A 137 1.75 13.96 14.33
C ASN A 137 2.20 15.27 13.65
N THR A 138 1.88 15.46 12.36
CA THR A 138 2.04 16.73 11.64
C THR A 138 1.03 17.76 12.14
N PHE A 139 -0.20 17.34 12.44
CA PHE A 139 -1.23 18.22 13.02
C PHE A 139 -0.96 18.55 14.49
N THR A 140 -0.35 17.65 15.26
CA THR A 140 0.04 17.94 16.66
C THR A 140 1.43 18.58 16.80
N GLY A 141 2.26 18.54 15.77
CA GLY A 141 3.70 18.88 15.82
C GLY A 141 4.07 20.31 15.41
N ARG A 142 3.13 21.17 15.00
CA ARG A 142 3.44 22.57 14.69
C ARG A 142 2.31 23.58 14.88
N ASP A 143 1.21 23.17 15.50
CA ASP A 143 0.14 24.09 15.89
C ASP A 143 0.14 24.29 17.40
N VAL A 144 1.09 25.12 17.88
CA VAL A 144 0.81 26.02 19.02
C VAL A 144 -0.11 27.13 18.50
N PHE A 145 -1.26 26.75 17.94
CA PHE A 145 -2.37 27.67 17.82
C PHE A 145 -3.08 27.61 19.17
N SER A 146 -2.64 28.54 20.04
CA SER A 146 -3.34 28.99 21.24
C SER A 146 -4.82 28.59 21.20
N GLY A 147 -5.28 27.81 22.18
CA GLY A 147 -6.67 27.34 22.33
C GLY A 147 -7.74 28.44 22.45
N ARG A 148 -7.41 29.67 22.06
CA ARG A 148 -8.30 30.80 21.79
C ARG A 148 -8.85 30.77 20.37
N ASP A 149 -8.14 30.23 19.38
CA ASP A 149 -8.55 30.31 17.97
C ASP A 149 -9.60 29.26 17.56
N ALA A 150 -9.55 28.06 18.14
CA ALA A 150 -10.60 27.04 17.96
C ALA A 150 -11.97 27.53 18.49
N ARG A 151 -11.97 28.26 19.61
CA ARG A 151 -13.19 28.88 20.17
C ARG A 151 -13.69 30.04 19.32
N ARG A 152 -12.79 30.77 18.65
CA ARG A 152 -13.13 31.88 17.75
C ARG A 152 -13.77 31.37 16.45
N MET A 153 -13.26 30.27 15.87
CA MET A 153 -13.86 29.62 14.70
C MET A 153 -15.23 29.00 14.99
N ALA A 154 -15.40 28.34 16.15
CA ALA A 154 -16.69 27.77 16.54
C ALA A 154 -17.77 28.85 16.77
N ARG A 155 -17.38 30.04 17.28
CA ARG A 155 -18.30 31.18 17.43
C ARG A 155 -18.69 31.81 16.08
N ARG A 156 -17.76 31.94 15.14
CA ARG A 156 -18.02 32.49 13.80
C ARG A 156 -19.00 31.62 12.99
N ARG A 157 -18.86 30.28 13.08
CA ARG A 157 -19.79 29.35 12.43
C ARG A 157 -21.20 29.38 13.03
N ARG A 158 -21.35 29.63 14.34
CA ARG A 158 -22.67 29.80 14.97
C ARG A 158 -23.35 31.10 14.55
N SER A 159 -22.61 32.20 14.41
CA SER A 159 -23.18 33.47 13.94
C SER A 159 -23.63 33.42 12.48
N GLU A 160 -22.86 32.75 11.60
CA GLU A 160 -23.22 32.62 10.19
C GLU A 160 -24.44 31.69 9.97
N MET A 161 -24.58 30.64 10.79
CA MET A 161 -25.75 29.76 10.73
C MET A 161 -27.03 30.43 11.25
N HIS A 162 -26.91 31.38 12.18
CA HIS A 162 -28.04 32.14 12.69
C HIS A 162 -28.56 33.15 11.66
N ILE A 163 -27.65 33.85 10.96
CA ILE A 163 -28.01 34.80 9.89
C ILE A 163 -28.76 34.10 8.74
N ARG A 164 -28.29 32.91 8.32
CA ARG A 164 -28.94 32.12 7.26
C ARG A 164 -30.29 31.52 7.62
N ARG A 165 -30.71 31.55 8.89
CA ARG A 165 -32.04 31.10 9.33
C ARG A 165 -33.06 32.23 9.43
N MET A 166 -32.63 33.48 9.23
CA MET A 166 -33.49 34.68 9.27
C MET A 166 -33.61 35.35 7.89
N SER A 167 -33.12 34.71 6.82
CA SER A 167 -33.28 35.13 5.42
C SER A 167 -34.24 34.20 4.69
#